data_AF-A0A484HQX8-F1
#
_entry.id   AF-A0A484HQX8-F1
#
_cell.length_a   1.000
_cell.length_b   1.000
_cell.length_c   1.000
_cell.angle_alpha   90.00
_cell.angle_beta   90.00
_cell.angle_gamma   90.00
#
_symmetry.space_group_name_H-M   'P 1'
#
loop_
_entity.id
_entity.type
_entity.pdbx_description
1 polymer ?
#
loop_
_entity_poly.entity_id
_entity_poly.type
_entity_poly.pdbx_seq_one_letter_code
_entity_poly.pdbx_strand_id
1 'polypeptide(L)'
;MNESGMNMEPTNLDIFLSEVKKTGESKLVGIYHQVPFRMFSPHYQRVEGLRNYMNEPRNKVLNSLIEIALDQVFENLSKDPEVYKAVMTEVYKINIGESFDGSGDLSND
;
A
#
# COMPACT_ATOMS: atom_id res chain seq x y z
N MET A 1 9.77 16.74 -34.58
CA MET A 1 8.42 16.97 -34.03
C MET A 1 8.38 16.25 -32.70
N ASN A 2 8.02 16.97 -31.63
CA ASN A 2 8.14 16.52 -30.24
C ASN A 2 7.09 15.43 -29.93
N GLU A 3 7.55 14.23 -29.60
CA GLU A 3 6.78 13.30 -28.77
C GLU A 3 7.17 13.56 -27.33
N SER A 4 6.45 14.48 -26.69
CA SER A 4 6.47 14.65 -25.24
C SER A 4 6.10 13.32 -24.61
N GLY A 5 7.10 12.60 -24.08
CA GLY A 5 6.89 11.43 -23.25
C GLY A 5 5.91 11.78 -22.14
N MET A 6 4.76 11.12 -22.13
CA MET A 6 3.91 11.12 -20.95
C MET A 6 4.72 10.44 -19.85
N ASN A 7 5.29 11.23 -18.94
CA ASN A 7 5.72 10.75 -17.64
C ASN A 7 4.45 10.27 -16.93
N MET A 8 4.04 9.03 -17.19
CA MET A 8 3.13 8.35 -16.27
C MET A 8 3.89 8.21 -14.96
N GLU A 9 3.39 8.87 -13.92
CA GLU A 9 3.87 8.65 -12.57
C GLU A 9 3.85 7.14 -12.28
N PRO A 10 4.95 6.60 -11.71
CA PRO A 10 5.05 5.17 -11.47
C PRO A 10 3.93 4.72 -10.51
N THR A 11 3.31 3.58 -10.80
CA THR A 11 2.28 3.02 -9.91
C THR A 11 2.90 2.48 -8.62
N ASN A 12 2.09 2.26 -7.59
CA ASN A 12 2.56 1.59 -6.36
C ASN A 12 3.13 0.20 -6.64
N LEU A 13 2.63 -0.49 -7.68
CA LEU A 13 3.21 -1.75 -8.13
C LEU A 13 4.61 -1.56 -8.73
N ASP A 14 4.81 -0.54 -9.56
CA ASP A 14 6.10 -0.24 -10.16
C ASP A 14 7.15 0.10 -9.09
N ILE A 15 6.76 0.93 -8.12
CA ILE A 15 7.59 1.30 -6.97
C ILE A 15 7.96 0.04 -6.19
N PHE A 16 6.98 -0.78 -5.79
CA PHE A 16 7.23 -2.00 -5.02
C PHE A 16 8.13 -3.00 -5.77
N LEU A 17 7.90 -3.20 -7.08
CA LEU A 17 8.75 -4.06 -7.90
C LEU A 17 10.18 -3.51 -8.03
N SER A 18 10.36 -2.19 -8.02
CA SER A 18 11.68 -1.56 -8.01
C SER A 18 12.41 -1.81 -6.68
N GLU A 19 11.69 -1.82 -5.54
CA GLU A 19 12.26 -2.17 -4.23
C GLU A 19 12.65 -3.65 -4.17
N VAL A 20 11.78 -4.54 -4.66
CA VAL A 20 12.11 -5.98 -4.79
C VAL A 20 13.36 -6.17 -5.65
N LYS A 21 13.50 -5.41 -6.74
CA LYS A 21 14.69 -5.45 -7.60
C LYS A 21 15.92 -4.75 -7.01
N LYS A 22 15.80 -4.13 -5.83
CA LYS A 22 16.86 -3.34 -5.16
C LYS A 22 17.35 -2.18 -6.01
N THR A 23 16.44 -1.58 -6.79
CA THR A 23 16.72 -0.46 -7.69
C THR A 23 16.04 0.84 -7.26
N GLY A 24 15.23 0.80 -6.19
CA GLY A 24 14.51 1.94 -5.63
C GLY A 24 14.23 1.74 -4.15
N GLU A 25 13.78 2.81 -3.49
CA GLU A 25 13.40 2.82 -2.08
C GLU A 25 12.14 3.68 -1.89
N SER A 26 11.21 3.21 -1.06
CA SER A 26 10.03 3.95 -0.64
C SER A 26 10.03 4.21 0.86
N LYS A 27 9.38 5.30 1.27
CA LYS A 27 9.11 5.61 2.69
C LYS A 27 7.64 5.40 2.96
N LEU A 28 7.33 4.64 4.01
CA LEU A 28 5.98 4.49 4.49
C LEU A 28 5.64 5.64 5.44
N VAL A 29 4.60 6.40 5.13
CA VAL A 29 4.09 7.50 5.96
C VAL A 29 2.62 7.21 6.25
N GLY A 30 2.25 7.14 7.52
CA GLY A 30 0.88 6.80 7.90
C GLY A 30 0.64 6.87 9.39
N ILE A 31 -0.55 6.46 9.78
CA ILE A 31 -0.99 6.44 11.18
C ILE A 31 -0.66 5.07 11.77
N TYR A 32 -0.15 5.05 13.00
CA TYR A 32 0.06 3.80 13.71
C TYR A 32 -1.27 3.27 14.26
N HIS A 33 -1.82 2.24 13.61
CA HIS A 33 -3.03 1.57 14.07
C HIS A 33 -2.83 0.05 14.07
N GLN A 34 -2.81 -0.57 15.26
CA GLN A 34 -2.64 -2.01 15.38
C GLN A 34 -3.92 -2.76 15.03
N VAL A 35 -3.87 -3.58 13.99
CA VAL A 35 -4.96 -4.48 13.59
C VAL A 35 -4.58 -5.92 13.93
N PRO A 36 -5.32 -6.62 14.80
CA PRO A 36 -5.11 -8.05 15.01
C PRO A 36 -5.33 -8.81 13.70
N PHE A 37 -4.27 -9.38 13.14
CA PHE A 37 -4.31 -9.93 11.79
C PHE A 37 -4.17 -11.44 11.79
N ARG A 38 -5.20 -12.14 11.28
CA ARG A 38 -5.14 -13.58 11.00
C ARG A 38 -4.96 -13.79 9.51
N MET A 39 -3.86 -14.41 9.13
CA MET A 39 -3.53 -14.64 7.72
C MET A 39 -3.51 -16.13 7.40
N PHE A 40 -3.99 -16.49 6.22
CA PHE A 40 -3.82 -17.83 5.67
C PHE A 40 -2.33 -18.15 5.49
N SER A 41 -1.90 -19.33 5.95
CA SER A 41 -0.47 -19.66 6.11
C SER A 41 0.38 -19.48 4.83
N PRO A 42 -0.07 -19.89 3.62
CA PRO A 42 0.66 -19.63 2.38
C PRO A 42 0.87 -18.15 2.06
N HIS A 43 -0.06 -17.27 2.43
CA HIS A 43 0.14 -15.82 2.25
C HIS A 43 1.21 -15.31 3.20
N TYR A 44 1.22 -15.81 4.44
CA TYR A 44 2.21 -15.42 5.44
C TYR A 44 3.61 -15.81 4.97
N GLN A 45 3.78 -17.03 4.44
CA GLN A 45 5.05 -17.48 3.87
C GLN A 45 5.54 -16.59 2.71
N ARG A 46 4.64 -16.12 1.84
CA ARG A 46 5.01 -15.22 0.73
C ARG A 46 5.44 -13.85 1.24
N VAL A 47 4.73 -13.30 2.22
CA VAL A 47 5.08 -12.01 2.85
C VAL A 47 6.45 -12.12 3.54
N GLU A 48 6.68 -13.17 4.34
CA GLU A 48 7.97 -13.36 5.00
C GLU A 48 9.11 -13.58 3.98
N GLY A 49 8.84 -14.28 2.87
CA GLY A 49 9.81 -14.44 1.79
C GLY A 49 10.23 -13.11 1.17
N LEU A 50 9.26 -12.25 0.86
CA LEU A 50 9.50 -10.90 0.33
C LEU A 50 10.27 -10.05 1.34
N ARG A 51 9.79 -9.98 2.58
CA ARG A 51 10.42 -9.29 3.72
C ARG A 51 11.89 -9.65 3.86
N ASN A 52 12.18 -10.95 3.93
CA ASN A 52 13.54 -11.44 4.14
C ASN A 52 14.46 -11.16 2.92
N TYR A 53 13.94 -11.22 1.70
CA TYR A 53 14.71 -10.95 0.50
C TYR A 53 15.04 -9.45 0.32
N MET A 54 14.05 -8.60 0.62
CA MET A 54 14.16 -7.14 0.58
C MET A 54 14.94 -6.59 1.77
N ASN A 55 15.02 -7.34 2.88
CA ASN A 55 15.57 -6.88 4.16
C ASN A 55 14.83 -5.65 4.71
N GLU A 56 13.50 -5.71 4.67
CA GLU A 56 12.58 -4.64 5.06
C GLU A 56 11.66 -5.09 6.20
N PRO A 57 11.06 -4.17 7.00
CA PRO A 57 10.09 -4.53 8.03
C PRO A 57 8.85 -5.21 7.46
N ARG A 58 8.26 -6.16 8.20
CA ARG A 58 7.02 -6.84 7.76
C ARG A 58 5.90 -5.85 7.49
N ASN A 59 5.77 -4.84 8.35
CA ASN A 59 4.74 -3.81 8.22
C ASN A 59 4.90 -3.02 6.94
N LYS A 60 6.14 -2.69 6.51
CA LYS A 60 6.37 -1.99 5.24
C LYS A 60 5.87 -2.84 4.07
N VAL A 61 6.32 -4.09 3.99
CA VAL A 61 5.91 -5.02 2.92
C VAL A 61 4.40 -5.21 2.89
N LEU A 62 3.76 -5.38 4.05
CA LEU A 62 2.31 -5.55 4.13
C LEU A 62 1.55 -4.31 3.66
N ASN A 63 1.96 -3.11 4.07
CA ASN A 63 1.31 -1.88 3.64
C ASN A 63 1.45 -1.69 2.13
N SER A 64 2.63 -1.89 1.54
CA SER A 64 2.79 -1.80 0.07
C SER A 64 1.90 -2.79 -0.68
N LEU A 65 1.78 -4.04 -0.19
CA LEU A 65 0.90 -5.03 -0.81
C LEU A 65 -0.58 -4.67 -0.67
N ILE A 66 -0.98 -4.08 0.46
CA ILE A 66 -2.36 -3.60 0.68
C ILE A 66 -2.65 -2.41 -0.23
N GLU A 67 -1.75 -1.44 -0.35
CA GLU A 67 -1.90 -0.29 -1.25
C GLU A 67 -2.09 -0.74 -2.69
N ILE A 68 -1.25 -1.65 -3.19
CA ILE A 68 -1.38 -2.21 -4.55
C ILE A 68 -2.74 -2.91 -4.74
N ALA A 69 -3.18 -3.68 -3.74
CA ALA A 69 -4.46 -4.38 -3.82
C ALA A 69 -5.64 -3.41 -3.78
N LEU A 70 -5.58 -2.37 -2.95
CA LEU A 70 -6.59 -1.32 -2.87
C LEU A 70 -6.64 -0.52 -4.18
N ASP A 71 -5.51 -0.12 -4.76
CA ASP A 71 -5.47 0.55 -6.06
C ASP A 71 -6.21 -0.25 -7.12
N GLN A 72 -5.91 -1.55 -7.24
CA GLN A 72 -6.57 -2.44 -8.18
C GLN A 72 -8.06 -2.59 -7.91
N VAL A 73 -8.46 -2.69 -6.63
CA VAL A 73 -9.88 -2.79 -6.25
C VAL A 73 -10.61 -1.50 -6.61
N PHE A 74 -10.09 -0.33 -6.22
CA PHE A 74 -10.74 0.96 -6.43
C PHE A 74 -10.73 1.38 -7.90
N GLU A 75 -9.70 1.03 -8.68
CA GLU A 75 -9.69 1.21 -10.12
C GLU A 75 -10.81 0.40 -10.78
N ASN A 76 -11.01 -0.87 -10.37
CA ASN A 76 -12.10 -1.68 -10.91
C ASN A 76 -13.47 -1.24 -10.41
N LEU A 77 -13.61 -0.82 -9.14
CA LEU A 77 -14.85 -0.27 -8.61
C LEU A 77 -15.24 1.03 -9.32
N SER A 78 -14.28 1.86 -9.74
CA SER A 78 -14.57 3.12 -10.45
C SER A 78 -15.35 2.92 -11.77
N LYS A 79 -15.31 1.69 -12.31
CA LYS A 79 -16.07 1.27 -13.51
C LYS A 79 -17.55 1.02 -13.19
N ASP A 80 -17.92 0.92 -11.92
CA ASP A 80 -19.30 0.86 -11.40
C ASP A 80 -19.56 2.06 -10.47
N PRO A 81 -20.08 3.18 -11.01
CA PRO A 81 -20.22 4.42 -10.25
C PRO A 81 -21.17 4.32 -9.04
N GLU A 82 -22.18 3.46 -9.09
CA GLU A 82 -23.14 3.30 -7.99
C GLU A 82 -22.49 2.61 -6.80
N VAL A 83 -21.81 1.48 -7.06
CA VAL A 83 -21.08 0.75 -6.02
C VAL A 83 -19.92 1.58 -5.49
N TYR A 84 -19.16 2.24 -6.37
CA TYR A 84 -18.07 3.12 -5.96
C TYR A 84 -18.55 4.22 -5.01
N LYS A 85 -19.65 4.89 -5.35
CA LYS A 85 -20.23 5.94 -4.50
C LYS A 85 -20.68 5.40 -3.14
N ALA A 86 -21.27 4.21 -3.10
CA ALA A 86 -21.67 3.56 -1.84
C ALA A 86 -20.46 3.26 -0.96
N VAL A 87 -19.39 2.70 -1.53
CA VAL A 87 -18.14 2.40 -0.81
C VAL A 87 -17.50 3.69 -0.27
N MET A 88 -17.37 4.73 -1.10
CA MET A 88 -16.79 6.00 -0.68
C MET A 88 -17.61 6.68 0.43
N THR A 89 -18.93 6.52 0.41
CA THR A 89 -19.80 7.02 1.49
C THR A 89 -19.46 6.38 2.84
N GLU A 90 -19.11 5.09 2.87
CA GLU A 90 -18.64 4.44 4.10
C GLU A 90 -17.23 4.90 4.50
N VAL A 91 -16.32 5.05 3.53
CA VAL A 91 -14.96 5.57 3.78
C VAL A 91 -15.01 6.94 4.47
N TYR A 92 -15.86 7.85 4.00
CA TYR A 92 -15.98 9.19 4.58
C TYR A 92 -16.57 9.24 6.01
N LYS A 93 -17.17 8.14 6.49
CA LYS A 93 -17.64 8.05 7.89
C LYS A 93 -16.51 7.71 8.86
N ILE A 94 -15.40 7.18 8.37
CA ILE A 94 -14.27 6.76 9.20
C ILE A 94 -13.50 8.01 9.60
N ASN A 95 -13.69 8.44 10.85
CA ASN A 95 -12.89 9.51 11.44
C ASN A 95 -11.61 8.91 12.02
N ILE A 96 -10.55 8.85 11.22
CA ILE A 96 -9.22 8.60 11.73
C ILE A 96 -8.74 9.94 12.25
N GLY A 97 -8.94 10.20 13.55
CA GLY A 97 -8.60 11.47 14.16
C GLY A 97 -7.18 11.90 13.80
N GLU A 98 -6.98 13.20 13.59
CA GLU A 98 -5.68 13.84 13.38
C GLU A 98 -4.79 13.75 14.64
N SER A 99 -4.59 12.56 15.22
CA SER A 99 -3.41 12.32 16.05
C SER A 99 -2.22 12.19 15.11
N PHE A 100 -1.85 13.33 14.53
CA PHE A 100 -0.60 13.60 13.87
C PHE A 100 0.47 13.75 14.97
N ASP A 101 0.69 12.72 15.78
CA ASP A 101 1.89 12.64 16.62
C ASP A 101 3.02 12.12 15.74
N GLY A 102 3.62 13.04 14.98
CA GLY A 102 4.69 12.72 14.04
C GLY A 102 5.72 11.76 14.61
N SER A 103 6.25 10.89 13.75
CA SER A 103 7.30 9.88 14.01
C SER A 103 6.86 8.50 14.53
N GLY A 104 5.79 7.94 13.99
CA GLY A 104 5.66 6.47 13.94
C GLY A 104 6.61 5.90 12.90
N ASP A 105 7.91 5.74 13.23
CA ASP A 105 8.77 4.90 12.40
C ASP A 105 8.22 3.46 12.45
N LEU A 106 7.69 3.00 11.32
CA LEU A 106 7.08 1.68 11.17
C LEU A 106 8.14 0.56 11.07
N SER A 107 9.42 0.91 11.34
CA SER A 107 10.56 0.01 11.49
C SER A 107 10.51 -0.87 12.73
N ASN A 108 9.60 -0.61 13.67
CA ASN A 108 9.39 -1.42 14.87
C ASN A 108 8.71 -2.76 14.54
N ASP A 109 9.52 -3.71 14.09
CA ASP A 109 9.26 -5.16 14.04
C ASP A 109 10.11 -5.86 15.13
#